data_AF-A0A3G3IGY8-F1
#
_entry.id   AF-A0A3G3IGY8-F1
#
_cell.length_a   1.000
_cell.length_b   1.000
_cell.length_c   1.000
_cell.angle_alpha   90.00
_cell.angle_beta   90.00
_cell.angle_gamma   90.00
#
_symmetry.space_group_name_H-M   'P 1'
#
loop_
_entity.id
_entity.type
_entity.pdbx_description
1 polymer ?
#
loop_
_entity_poly.entity_id
_entity_poly.type
_entity_poly.pdbx_seq_one_letter_code
_entity_poly.pdbx_strand_id
1 'polypeptide(L)'
;MGPKAGPLLSDEEAIAKYNNEKQWGLLVSIDLGECDHDLISSKEHITQFAIDLAKEINMKRYGEPYVVFFGDEPKVQGYSLCQLIETSMISGHFAEDTDRCFIDVFSCREFPPEKTAKYVQKYFGAKKMEYSVSFRDI
;
A
#
# COMPACT_ATOMS: atom_id res chain seq x y z
N MET A 1 -14.30 19.88 2.35
CA MET A 1 -13.41 18.74 2.64
C MET A 1 -13.56 17.79 1.48
N GLY A 2 -12.48 17.52 0.75
CA GLY A 2 -12.51 16.67 -0.45
C GLY A 2 -12.97 15.25 -0.13
N PRO A 3 -13.38 14.47 -1.15
CA PRO A 3 -13.98 13.16 -0.97
C PRO A 3 -12.88 12.16 -0.55
N LYS A 4 -12.49 12.18 0.73
CA LYS A 4 -11.78 11.05 1.32
C LYS A 4 -12.80 9.92 1.42
N ALA A 5 -12.56 8.84 0.69
CA ALA A 5 -13.48 7.71 0.59
C ALA A 5 -13.64 7.03 1.95
N GLY A 6 -14.71 7.36 2.66
CA GLY A 6 -15.23 6.63 3.80
C GLY A 6 -14.52 6.83 5.15
N PRO A 7 -15.18 6.44 6.26
CA PRO A 7 -14.53 6.35 7.56
C PRO A 7 -13.41 5.31 7.54
N LEU A 8 -12.37 5.52 8.36
CA LEU A 8 -11.38 4.51 8.70
C LEU A 8 -12.12 3.30 9.30
N LEU A 9 -12.26 2.22 8.54
CA LEU A 9 -12.86 0.98 9.04
C LEU A 9 -11.81 0.18 9.80
N SER A 10 -12.17 -0.35 10.97
CA SER A 10 -11.33 -1.32 11.66
C SER A 10 -11.15 -2.59 10.82
N ASP A 11 -10.16 -3.42 11.17
CA ASP A 11 -9.98 -4.73 10.55
C ASP A 11 -11.27 -5.57 10.58
N GLU A 12 -11.94 -5.60 11.72
CA GLU A 12 -13.18 -6.37 11.92
C GLU A 12 -14.32 -5.83 11.05
N GLU A 13 -14.50 -4.51 10.98
CA GLU A 13 -15.54 -3.87 10.19
C GLU A 13 -15.32 -4.09 8.68
N ALA A 14 -14.08 -3.94 8.23
CA ALA A 14 -13.74 -4.11 6.83
C ALA A 14 -13.92 -5.57 6.37
N ILE A 15 -13.43 -6.52 7.18
CA ILE A 15 -13.57 -7.96 6.91
C ILE A 15 -15.03 -8.40 6.95
N ALA A 16 -15.81 -7.92 7.93
CA ALA A 16 -17.23 -8.22 8.02
C ALA A 16 -17.98 -7.71 6.79
N LYS A 17 -17.71 -6.47 6.35
CA LYS A 17 -18.33 -5.89 5.15
C LYS A 17 -17.94 -6.66 3.89
N TYR A 18 -16.66 -6.97 3.69
CA TYR A 18 -16.17 -7.76 2.56
C TYR A 18 -16.92 -9.09 2.43
N ASN A 19 -17.02 -9.85 3.53
CA ASN A 19 -17.65 -11.17 3.53
C ASN A 19 -19.18 -11.12 3.42
N ASN A 20 -19.83 -10.28 4.23
CA ASN A 20 -21.28 -10.25 4.33
C ASN A 20 -21.92 -9.73 3.04
N GLU A 21 -21.28 -8.76 2.39
CA GLU A 21 -21.75 -8.19 1.13
C GLU A 21 -21.16 -8.90 -0.10
N LYS A 22 -20.31 -9.91 0.08
CA LYS A 22 -19.68 -10.71 -0.98
C LYS A 22 -18.95 -9.87 -2.03
N GLN A 23 -18.21 -8.88 -1.55
CA GLN A 23 -17.44 -7.97 -2.39
C GLN A 23 -16.43 -8.75 -3.24
N TRP A 24 -16.25 -8.37 -4.51
CA TRP A 24 -15.30 -9.05 -5.41
C TRP A 24 -13.84 -8.75 -5.05
N GLY A 25 -13.57 -7.54 -4.54
CA GLY A 25 -12.24 -7.14 -4.14
C GLY A 25 -12.20 -6.10 -3.02
N LEU A 26 -11.01 -6.00 -2.43
CA LEU A 26 -10.66 -5.09 -1.36
C LEU A 26 -9.43 -4.29 -1.78
N LEU A 27 -9.53 -2.96 -1.76
CA LEU A 27 -8.41 -2.04 -1.93
C LEU A 27 -8.16 -1.32 -0.61
N VAL A 28 -6.91 -1.31 -0.18
CA VAL A 28 -6.43 -0.48 0.92
C VAL A 28 -5.41 0.50 0.36
N SER A 29 -5.73 1.79 0.44
CA SER A 29 -4.84 2.90 0.07
C SER A 29 -4.24 3.48 1.35
N ILE A 30 -2.92 3.56 1.42
CA ILE A 30 -2.15 3.92 2.63
C ILE A 30 -1.28 5.12 2.29
N ASP A 31 -1.50 6.22 3.00
CA ASP A 31 -0.72 7.45 2.90
C ASP A 31 0.19 7.57 4.12
N LEU A 32 1.51 7.60 3.89
CA LEU A 32 2.51 7.81 4.93
C LEU A 32 3.17 9.18 4.79
N GLY A 33 3.57 9.75 5.92
CA GLY A 33 4.35 10.98 5.95
C GLY A 33 5.34 11.02 7.10
N GLU A 34 6.38 11.85 6.92
CA GLU A 34 7.56 11.85 7.79
C GLU A 34 8.18 10.45 7.86
N CYS A 35 8.34 9.82 6.70
CA CYS A 35 9.05 8.56 6.52
C CYS A 35 10.54 8.73 6.82
N ASP A 36 11.22 7.60 7.06
CA ASP A 36 12.68 7.55 7.02
C ASP A 36 13.15 7.70 5.57
N HIS A 37 13.90 8.78 5.32
CA HIS A 37 14.37 9.15 3.98
C HIS A 37 15.20 8.05 3.32
N ASP A 38 16.08 7.39 4.08
CA ASP A 38 16.98 6.37 3.55
C ASP A 38 16.21 5.12 3.11
N LEU A 39 15.06 4.84 3.75
CA LEU A 39 14.23 3.68 3.43
C LEU A 39 13.37 3.91 2.18
N ILE A 40 12.85 5.12 1.98
CA ILE A 40 12.02 5.45 0.80
C ILE A 40 12.85 5.78 -0.46
N SER A 41 14.15 6.01 -0.30
CA SER A 41 15.10 6.28 -1.39
C SER A 41 15.99 5.07 -1.75
N SER A 42 15.77 3.93 -1.11
CA SER A 42 16.50 2.69 -1.40
C SER A 42 15.67 1.76 -2.30
N LYS A 43 16.14 1.57 -3.54
CA LYS A 43 15.58 0.59 -4.47
C LYS A 43 15.54 -0.81 -3.85
N GLU A 44 16.60 -1.21 -3.17
CA GLU A 44 16.76 -2.52 -2.56
C GLU A 44 15.74 -2.71 -1.43
N HIS A 45 15.59 -1.70 -0.57
CA HIS A 45 14.61 -1.75 0.53
C HIS A 45 13.18 -1.81 0.02
N ILE A 46 12.83 -1.01 -0.99
CA ILE A 46 11.49 -1.03 -1.63
C ILE A 46 11.22 -2.36 -2.33
N THR A 47 12.25 -2.95 -2.95
CA THR A 47 12.13 -4.28 -3.57
C THR A 47 11.84 -5.35 -2.51
N GLN A 48 12.57 -5.32 -1.38
CA GLN A 48 12.35 -6.25 -0.27
C GLN A 48 10.99 -6.03 0.40
N PHE A 49 10.57 -4.78 0.56
CA PHE A 49 9.25 -4.41 1.06
C PHE A 49 8.12 -5.11 0.29
N ALA A 50 8.16 -5.10 -1.04
CA ALA A 50 7.14 -5.75 -1.85
C ALA A 50 7.07 -7.27 -1.63
N ILE A 51 8.24 -7.89 -1.40
CA ILE A 51 8.36 -9.32 -1.10
C ILE A 51 7.76 -9.64 0.28
N ASP A 52 8.12 -8.84 1.28
CA ASP A 52 7.70 -9.06 2.66
C ASP A 52 6.22 -8.73 2.86
N LEU A 53 5.71 -7.66 2.24
CA LEU A 53 4.30 -7.29 2.30
C LEU A 53 3.41 -8.37 1.69
N ALA A 54 3.79 -8.93 0.53
CA ALA A 54 3.05 -10.05 -0.06
C ALA A 54 2.98 -11.25 0.88
N LYS A 55 4.07 -11.53 1.61
CA LYS A 55 4.10 -12.59 2.63
C LYS A 55 3.22 -12.24 3.84
N GLU A 56 3.26 -11.00 4.31
CA GLU A 56 2.46 -10.51 5.45
C GLU A 56 0.96 -10.67 5.20
N ILE A 57 0.50 -10.32 3.98
CA ILE A 57 -0.92 -10.48 3.59
C ILE A 57 -1.26 -11.90 3.07
N ASN A 58 -0.34 -12.85 3.21
CA ASN A 58 -0.48 -14.24 2.77
C ASN A 58 -0.89 -14.39 1.28
N MET A 59 -0.21 -13.63 0.42
CA MET A 59 -0.42 -13.62 -1.03
C MET A 59 0.79 -14.16 -1.81
N LYS A 60 0.49 -14.88 -2.89
CA LYS A 60 1.50 -15.39 -3.80
C LYS A 60 1.89 -14.33 -4.82
N ARG A 61 3.18 -14.00 -4.89
CA ARG A 61 3.75 -13.09 -5.90
C ARG A 61 3.84 -13.74 -7.27
N TYR A 62 3.75 -12.91 -8.31
CA TYR A 62 4.00 -13.27 -9.70
C TYR A 62 5.12 -12.38 -10.25
N GLY A 63 6.26 -12.99 -10.59
CA GLY A 63 7.45 -12.28 -11.03
C GLY A 63 8.15 -11.49 -9.91
N GLU A 64 9.23 -10.82 -10.30
CA GLU A 64 10.00 -9.95 -9.42
C GLU A 64 9.34 -8.57 -9.28
N PRO A 65 9.50 -7.89 -8.13
CA PRO A 65 9.04 -6.51 -7.97
C PRO A 65 9.63 -5.61 -9.06
N TYR A 66 8.79 -4.80 -9.69
CA TYR A 66 9.23 -3.78 -10.63
C TYR A 66 9.38 -2.45 -9.88
N VAL A 67 10.63 -2.07 -9.61
CA VAL A 67 10.98 -0.83 -8.89
C VAL A 67 11.82 0.06 -9.77
N VAL A 68 11.30 1.25 -10.09
CA VAL A 68 11.94 2.20 -11.01
C VAL A 68 11.97 3.58 -10.38
N PHE A 69 13.13 4.20 -10.44
CA PHE A 69 13.30 5.61 -10.12
C PHE A 69 13.05 6.45 -11.38
N PHE A 70 12.09 7.38 -11.34
CA PHE A 70 11.80 8.27 -12.46
C PHE A 70 11.10 9.55 -11.98
N GLY A 71 10.91 10.49 -12.90
CA GLY A 71 10.30 11.80 -12.67
C GLY A 71 11.22 12.92 -13.16
N ASP A 72 10.67 13.84 -13.94
CA ASP A 72 11.43 14.90 -14.61
C ASP A 72 11.57 16.18 -13.76
N GLU A 73 10.83 16.28 -12.67
CA GLU A 73 10.88 17.41 -11.74
C GLU A 73 11.12 16.92 -10.30
N PRO A 74 11.90 17.65 -9.47
CA PRO A 74 12.22 17.24 -8.11
C PRO A 74 11.01 16.88 -7.24
N LYS A 75 9.87 17.54 -7.47
CA LYS A 75 8.64 17.32 -6.69
C LYS A 75 7.94 15.97 -6.97
N VAL A 76 8.20 15.37 -8.13
CA VAL A 76 7.58 14.11 -8.56
C VAL A 76 8.62 13.03 -8.80
N GLN A 77 9.88 13.32 -8.49
CA GLN A 77 10.99 12.39 -8.62
C GLN A 77 11.01 11.44 -7.44
N GLY A 78 11.23 10.16 -7.73
CA GLY A 78 11.36 9.11 -6.72
C GLY A 78 11.10 7.74 -7.30
N TYR A 79 10.94 6.76 -6.42
CA TYR A 79 10.63 5.40 -6.83
C TYR A 79 9.13 5.19 -7.07
N SER A 80 8.80 4.36 -8.04
CA SER A 80 7.51 3.66 -8.06
C SER A 80 7.72 2.15 -8.05
N LEU A 81 6.78 1.46 -7.43
CA LEU A 81 6.73 0.02 -7.25
C LEU A 81 5.48 -0.55 -7.91
N CYS A 82 5.65 -1.66 -8.64
CA CYS A 82 4.58 -2.57 -8.98
C CYS A 82 4.98 -4.01 -8.63
N GLN A 83 4.13 -4.72 -7.88
CA GLN A 83 4.26 -6.15 -7.63
C GLN A 83 2.92 -6.84 -7.92
N LEU A 84 2.93 -7.73 -8.91
CA LEU A 84 1.79 -8.60 -9.17
C LEU A 84 1.69 -9.66 -8.06
N ILE A 85 0.49 -9.85 -7.54
CA ILE A 85 0.14 -10.95 -6.64
C ILE A 85 -1.02 -11.73 -7.26
N GLU A 86 -1.39 -12.88 -6.69
CA GLU A 86 -2.42 -13.75 -7.25
C GLU A 86 -3.70 -12.98 -7.59
N THR A 87 -3.94 -12.84 -8.90
CA THR A 87 -5.05 -12.10 -9.51
C THR A 87 -5.24 -10.66 -9.03
N SER A 88 -4.20 -10.03 -8.45
CA SER A 88 -4.28 -8.70 -7.84
C SER A 88 -2.93 -7.95 -7.89
N MET A 89 -2.76 -6.84 -7.16
CA MET A 89 -1.57 -5.98 -7.27
C MET A 89 -1.24 -5.22 -5.98
N ILE A 90 0.05 -5.08 -5.70
CA ILE A 90 0.60 -4.07 -4.78
C ILE A 90 1.26 -2.99 -5.64
N SER A 91 0.95 -1.72 -5.39
CA SER A 91 1.63 -0.58 -6.00
C SER A 91 2.09 0.44 -4.96
N GLY A 92 3.12 1.20 -5.30
CA GLY A 92 3.65 2.22 -4.40
C GLY A 92 4.30 3.38 -5.13
N HIS A 93 4.20 4.57 -4.56
CA HIS A 93 4.89 5.77 -5.00
C HIS A 93 5.64 6.40 -3.81
N PHE A 94 6.92 6.71 -4.01
CA PHE A 94 7.82 7.20 -2.97
C PHE A 94 8.29 8.60 -3.35
N ALA A 95 7.83 9.61 -2.63
CA ALA A 95 8.15 11.01 -2.86
C ALA A 95 9.28 11.45 -1.92
N GLU A 96 10.52 11.38 -2.41
CA GLU A 96 11.74 11.65 -1.64
C GLU A 96 11.85 13.11 -1.20
N ASP A 97 11.25 14.04 -1.95
CA ASP A 97 11.28 15.49 -1.67
C ASP A 97 10.57 15.88 -0.37
N THR A 98 9.63 15.03 0.08
CA THR A 98 8.68 15.34 1.14
C THR A 98 8.58 14.23 2.18
N ASP A 99 9.43 13.21 2.10
CA ASP A 99 9.42 12.04 2.98
C ASP A 99 8.03 11.41 3.12
N ARG A 100 7.38 11.17 1.98
CA ARG A 100 6.05 10.55 1.89
C ARG A 100 6.09 9.33 0.99
N CYS A 101 5.25 8.35 1.29
CA CYS A 101 4.96 7.29 0.35
C CYS A 101 3.47 6.92 0.37
N PHE A 102 2.99 6.45 -0.78
CA PHE A 102 1.59 6.14 -1.05
C PHE A 102 1.54 4.71 -1.55
N ILE A 103 0.92 3.80 -0.79
CA ILE A 103 0.88 2.38 -1.08
C ILE A 103 -0.56 1.93 -1.28
N ASP A 104 -0.80 1.20 -2.37
CA ASP A 104 -2.08 0.55 -2.63
C ASP A 104 -1.91 -0.97 -2.58
N VAL A 105 -2.77 -1.64 -1.82
CA VAL A 105 -2.89 -3.10 -1.78
C VAL A 105 -4.26 -3.48 -2.29
N PHE A 106 -4.32 -3.96 -3.53
CA PHE A 106 -5.54 -4.49 -4.12
C PHE A 106 -5.53 -6.02 -4.07
N SER A 107 -6.63 -6.62 -3.63
CA SER A 107 -6.78 -8.06 -3.43
C SER A 107 -8.21 -8.54 -3.73
N CYS A 108 -8.34 -9.72 -4.36
CA CYS A 108 -9.60 -10.47 -4.46
C CYS A 108 -9.85 -11.42 -3.27
N ARG A 109 -9.10 -11.25 -2.17
CA ARG A 109 -9.23 -11.94 -0.89
C ARG A 109 -9.19 -10.92 0.25
N GLU A 110 -9.89 -11.19 1.34
CA GLU A 110 -9.77 -10.40 2.56
C GLU A 110 -8.33 -10.40 3.12
N PHE A 111 -7.95 -9.28 3.70
CA PHE A 111 -6.74 -9.10 4.51
C PHE A 111 -7.01 -7.95 5.49
N PRO A 112 -6.33 -7.87 6.65
CA PRO A 112 -6.60 -6.86 7.66
C PRO A 112 -6.03 -5.48 7.24
N PRO A 113 -6.87 -4.49 6.88
CA PRO A 113 -6.40 -3.19 6.38
C PRO A 113 -5.57 -2.39 7.38
N GLU A 114 -6.01 -2.33 8.63
CA GLU A 114 -5.36 -1.53 9.68
C GLU A 114 -4.01 -2.13 10.06
N LYS A 115 -3.94 -3.46 10.24
CA LYS A 115 -2.66 -4.14 10.47
C LYS A 115 -1.70 -3.97 9.30
N THR A 116 -2.21 -4.05 8.08
CA THR A 116 -1.40 -3.82 6.87
C THR A 116 -0.86 -2.39 6.86
N ALA A 117 -1.69 -1.38 7.10
CA ALA A 117 -1.27 0.01 7.19
C ALA A 117 -0.21 0.25 8.28
N LYS A 118 -0.38 -0.34 9.47
CA LYS A 118 0.60 -0.30 10.57
C LYS A 118 1.92 -1.01 10.21
N TYR A 119 1.83 -2.11 9.49
CA TYR A 119 3.01 -2.83 8.98
C TYR A 119 3.81 -1.94 8.04
N VAL A 120 3.16 -1.35 7.03
CA VAL A 120 3.80 -0.43 6.07
C VAL A 120 4.37 0.80 6.78
N GLN A 121 3.63 1.39 7.73
CA GLN A 121 4.10 2.51 8.54
C GLN A 121 5.42 2.19 9.24
N LYS A 122 5.48 1.04 9.90
CA LYS A 122 6.70 0.57 10.58
C LYS A 122 7.83 0.29 9.59
N TYR A 123 7.52 -0.27 8.42
CA TYR A 123 8.50 -0.65 7.40
C TYR A 123 9.29 0.55 6.86
N PHE A 124 8.65 1.72 6.78
CA PHE A 124 9.25 2.97 6.30
C PHE A 124 9.49 4.02 7.41
N GLY A 125 9.41 3.62 8.69
CA GLY A 125 9.68 4.52 9.82
C GLY A 125 8.78 5.76 9.91
N ALA A 126 7.58 5.71 9.33
CA ALA A 126 6.72 6.89 9.19
C ALA A 126 6.05 7.32 10.49
N LYS A 127 6.05 8.62 10.77
CA LYS A 127 5.40 9.18 11.98
C LYS A 127 3.92 9.48 11.79
N LYS A 128 3.48 9.64 10.54
CA LYS A 128 2.09 9.86 10.17
C LYS A 128 1.64 8.75 9.24
N MET A 129 0.42 8.28 9.46
CA MET A 129 -0.24 7.29 8.63
C MET A 129 -1.73 7.59 8.58
N GLU A 130 -2.28 7.53 7.38
CA GLU A 130 -3.71 7.47 7.11
C GLU A 130 -3.94 6.32 6.12
N TYR A 131 -5.10 5.68 6.17
CA TYR A 131 -5.46 4.68 5.18
C TYR A 131 -6.93 4.81 4.80
N SER A 132 -7.37 4.22 3.71
CA SER A 132 -8.78 4.11 3.36
C SER A 132 -9.06 2.75 2.74
N VAL A 133 -10.30 2.30 2.87
CA VAL A 133 -10.75 1.01 2.37
C VAL A 133 -11.80 1.23 1.30
N SER A 134 -11.59 0.62 0.13
CA SER A 134 -12.55 0.60 -0.96
C SER A 134 -12.92 -0.84 -1.31
N PHE A 135 -14.21 -1.14 -1.28
CA PHE A 135 -14.73 -2.41 -1.74
C PHE A 135 -15.05 -2.34 -3.23
N ARG A 136 -14.75 -3.42 -3.96
CA ARG A 136 -14.84 -3.46 -5.42
C ARG A 136 -15.89 -4.49 -5.80
N ASP A 137 -16.94 -4.02 -6.45
CA ASP A 137 -18.03 -4.82 -7.02
C ASP A 137 -18.81 -3.93 -8.02
N ILE A 138 -19.67 -4.50 -8.89
CA ILE A 138 -20.50 -3.76 -9.87
C ILE A 138 -21.99 -4.07 -9.79
#